data_AF-A0A392QLL5-F1
#
_entry.id   AF-A0A392QLL5-F1
#
_cell.length_a   1.000
_cell.length_b   1.000
_cell.length_c   1.000
_cell.angle_alpha   90.00
_cell.angle_beta   90.00
_cell.angle_gamma   90.00
#
_symmetry.space_group_name_H-M   'P 1'
#
loop_
_entity.id
_entity.type
_entity.pdbx_description
1 polymer ?
#
loop_
_entity_poly.entity_id
_entity_poly.type
_entity_poly.pdbx_seq_one_letter_code
_entity_poly.pdbx_strand_id
1 'polypeptide(L)' 'DKVVSGVKYGFDNVVAQLKIANSGLELSTEGIGVLKKVENWEIVIPKKYRQMEIEEEEEELKEGDNAKDGHEEGHSESDG' A
#
# COMPACT_ATOMS: atom_id res chain seq x y z
N ASP A 1 -1.27 9.55 13.69
CA ASP A 1 -2.03 10.82 13.76
C ASP A 1 -3.49 10.54 13.43
N LYS A 2 -4.46 11.01 14.24
CA LYS A 2 -5.89 10.72 14.03
C LYS A 2 -6.42 11.29 12.71
N VAL A 3 -5.84 12.39 12.22
CA VAL A 3 -6.24 13.01 10.94
C VAL A 3 -5.89 12.08 9.78
N VAL A 4 -4.67 11.54 9.76
CA VAL A 4 -4.20 10.61 8.73
C VAL A 4 -5.05 9.34 8.70
N SER A 5 -5.37 8.79 9.88
CA SER A 5 -6.26 7.62 9.99
C SER A 5 -7.67 7.89 9.45
N GLY A 6 -8.23 9.07 9.71
CA GLY A 6 -9.54 9.47 9.18
C GLY A 6 -9.55 9.63 7.67
N VAL A 7 -8.50 10.24 7.09
CA VAL A 7 -8.35 10.38 5.64
C VAL A 7 -8.25 9.01 4.96
N LYS A 8 -7.44 8.10 5.51
CA LYS A 8 -7.32 6.72 5.01
C LYS A 8 -8.69 6.02 4.99
N TYR A 9 -9.41 6.06 6.10
CA TYR A 9 -10.74 5.45 6.19
C TYR A 9 -11.73 6.02 5.17
N GLY A 10 -11.75 7.35 5.00
CA GLY A 10 -12.59 8.01 4.00
C GLY A 10 -12.26 7.56 2.57
N PHE A 11 -10.97 7.46 2.25
CA PHE A 11 -10.49 6.98 0.95
C PHE A 11 -10.91 5.52 0.69
N ASP A 12 -10.65 4.62 1.64
CA ASP A 12 -11.01 3.20 1.54
C ASP A 12 -12.52 3.03 1.30
N ASN A 13 -13.34 3.83 1.99
CA ASN A 13 -14.79 3.84 1.82
C ASN A 13 -15.23 4.33 0.42
N VAL A 14 -14.55 5.32 -0.16
CA VAL A 14 -14.82 5.78 -1.54
C VAL A 14 -14.47 4.70 -2.55
N VAL A 15 -13.32 4.04 -2.38
CA VAL A 15 -12.91 2.91 -3.25
C VAL A 15 -13.93 1.77 -3.18
N ALA A 16 -14.42 1.43 -1.98
CA ALA A 16 -15.45 0.41 -1.80
C ALA A 16 -16.76 0.76 -2.53
N GLN A 17 -17.22 2.01 -2.42
CA GLN A 17 -18.42 2.48 -3.13
C GLN A 17 -18.23 2.43 -4.65
N LEU A 18 -17.06 2.80 -5.17
CA LEU A 18 -16.75 2.69 -6.59
C LEU A 18 -16.76 1.24 -7.08
N LYS A 19 -16.24 0.29 -6.28
CA LYS A 19 -16.30 -1.15 -6.61
C LYS A 19 -17.74 -1.65 -6.68
N ILE A 20 -18.62 -1.20 -5.78
CA ILE A 20 -20.05 -1.55 -5.81
C ILE A 20 -20.74 -0.96 -7.04
N ALA A 21 -20.50 0.32 -7.33
CA ALA A 21 -21.11 1.01 -8.47
C ALA A 21 -20.63 0.47 -9.83
N ASN A 22 -19.41 -0.07 -9.88
CA ASN A 22 -18.78 -0.63 -11.09
C ASN A 22 -18.58 -2.14 -10.98
N SER A 23 -19.58 -2.89 -10.51
CA SER A 23 -19.45 -4.33 -10.18
C SER A 23 -19.06 -5.25 -11.35
N GLY A 24 -19.10 -4.76 -12.59
CA GLY A 24 -18.67 -5.48 -13.80
C GLY A 24 -17.24 -5.16 -14.27
N LEU A 25 -16.54 -4.26 -13.57
CA LEU A 25 -15.18 -3.84 -13.89
C LEU A 25 -14.27 -4.03 -12.69
N GLU A 26 -13.04 -4.48 -12.94
CA GLU A 26 -12.01 -4.53 -11.92
C GLU A 26 -11.35 -3.15 -11.78
N LEU A 27 -11.53 -2.52 -10.61
CA LEU A 27 -10.88 -1.25 -10.31
C LEU A 27 -9.43 -1.52 -9.88
N SER A 28 -8.48 -1.08 -10.69
CA SER A 28 -7.07 -1.05 -10.29
C SER A 28 -6.86 -0.02 -9.19
N THR A 29 -6.12 -0.43 -8.17
CA THR A 29 -5.63 0.43 -7.07
C THR A 29 -4.12 0.57 -7.10
N GLU A 30 -3.50 0.13 -8.20
CA GLU A 30 -2.07 0.26 -8.45
C GLU A 30 -1.65 1.74 -8.39
N GLY A 31 -0.49 2.00 -7.79
CA GLY A 31 0.06 3.35 -7.72
C GLY A 31 -0.55 4.25 -6.65
N ILE A 32 -1.57 3.83 -5.88
CA ILE A 32 -2.21 4.66 -4.85
C ILE A 32 -1.28 4.93 -3.65
N GLY A 33 -0.39 4.00 -3.33
CA GLY A 33 0.61 4.16 -2.26
C GLY A 33 1.87 4.90 -2.70
N VAL A 34 2.04 5.12 -4.00
CA VAL A 34 3.26 5.68 -4.60
C VAL A 34 2.94 7.07 -5.13
N LEU A 35 3.92 7.95 -5.30
CA LEU A 35 3.72 9.33 -5.80
C LEU A 35 3.33 9.43 -7.29
N LYS A 36 2.48 8.50 -7.76
CA LYS A 36 2.01 8.30 -9.12
C LYS A 36 0.65 8.98 -9.34
N LYS A 37 0.31 9.21 -10.61
CA LYS A 37 -1.01 9.68 -11.04
C LYS A 37 -1.43 8.96 -12.31
N VAL A 38 -2.72 8.99 -12.63
CA VAL A 38 -3.21 8.56 -13.95
C VAL A 38 -3.16 9.75 -14.92
N GLU A 39 -2.51 9.57 -16.06
CA GLU A 39 -2.45 10.53 -17.18
C GLU A 39 -2.57 9.77 -18.49
N ASN A 40 -3.47 10.19 -19.39
CA ASN A 40 -3.72 9.50 -20.67
C ASN A 40 -3.97 7.98 -20.52
N TRP A 41 -4.70 7.59 -19.47
CA TRP A 41 -5.01 6.19 -19.15
C TRP A 41 -3.82 5.34 -18.68
N GLU A 42 -2.67 5.96 -18.42
CA GLU A 42 -1.48 5.31 -17.90
C GLU A 42 -1.14 5.81 -16.49
N ILE A 43 -0.59 4.93 -15.66
CA ILE A 43 -0.03 5.32 -14.38
C ILE A 43 1.36 5.88 -14.64
N VAL A 44 1.55 7.17 -14.32
CA VAL A 44 2.81 7.88 -14.55
C VAL A 44 3.32 8.54 -13.29
N ILE A 45 4.63 8.69 -13.23
CA ILE A 45 5.33 9.40 -12.18
C ILE A 45 5.44 10.88 -12.60
N PRO A 46 4.80 11.82 -11.88
CA PRO A 46 4.99 13.23 -12.16
C PRO A 46 6.46 13.63 -12.09
N LYS A 47 6.93 14.47 -13.02
CA LYS A 47 8.35 14.87 -13.08
C LYS A 47 8.93 15.37 -11.76
N LYS A 48 8.11 16.07 -10.95
CA LYS A 48 8.48 16.60 -9.64
C LYS A 48 8.73 15.52 -8.57
N TYR A 49 8.19 14.31 -8.75
CA TYR A 49 8.27 13.22 -7.77
C TYR A 49 9.22 12.11 -8.19
N ARG A 50 9.78 12.15 -9.42
CA ARG A 50 10.70 11.10 -9.89
C ARG A 50 11.88 10.83 -8.96
N GLN A 51 12.44 11.88 -8.34
CA GLN A 51 13.55 11.70 -7.41
C GLN A 51 13.09 11.11 -6.07
N MET A 52 11.94 11.56 -5.56
CA MET A 52 11.37 11.10 -4.30
C MET A 52 10.87 9.66 -4.37
N GLU A 53 10.35 9.23 -5.53
CA GLU A 53 9.95 7.84 -5.74
C GLU A 53 11.15 6.89 -5.76
N ILE A 54 12.28 7.30 -6.33
CA ILE A 54 13.51 6.49 -6.28
C ILE A 54 13.98 6.32 -4.83
N GLU A 55 13.89 7.39 -4.04
CA GLU A 55 14.23 7.35 -2.61
C GLU A 55 13.27 6.45 -1.82
N GLU A 56 11.96 6.53 -2.08
CA GLU A 56 10.92 5.72 -1.44
C GLU A 56 11.04 4.22 -1.80
N GLU A 57 11.28 3.89 -3.09
CA GLU A 57 11.56 2.50 -3.53
C GLU A 57 12.84 1.95 -2.88
N GLU A 58 13.90 2.76 -2.75
CA GLU A 58 15.12 2.34 -2.06
C GLU A 58 14.91 2.11 -0.55
N GLU A 59 14.04 2.87 0.10
CA GLU A 59 13.69 2.68 1.52
C GLU A 59 12.85 1.42 1.73
N GLU A 60 11.84 1.16 0.88
CA GLU A 60 11.06 -0.08 0.94
C GLU A 60 11.93 -1.34 0.75
N LEU A 61 12.91 -1.29 -0.16
CA LEU A 61 13.87 -2.39 -0.36
C LEU A 61 14.78 -2.62 0.85
N LYS A 62 15.13 -1.56 1.59
CA LYS A 62 15.95 -1.65 2.82
C LYS A 62 15.13 -2.17 4.01
N GLU A 63 13.84 -1.86 4.10
CA GLU A 63 12.96 -2.40 5.14
C GLU A 63 12.63 -3.90 4.93
N GLY A 64 12.51 -4.34 3.67
CA GLY A 64 12.23 -5.74 3.33
C GLY A 64 13.36 -6.73 3.66
N ASP A 65 14.61 -6.26 3.77
CA ASP A 65 15.78 -7.12 4.05
C ASP A 65 16.01 -7.35 5.56
N ASN A 66 15.19 -6.72 6.42
CA ASN A 66 15.22 -6.92 7.88
C ASN A 66 14.26 -8.03 8.37
N ALA A 67 13.65 -8.79 7.45
CA ALA A 67 12.74 -9.91 7.76
C ALA A 67 13.47 -11.26 7.91
N LYS A 68 14.66 -11.27 8.51
CA LYS A 68 15.32 -12.50 8.98
C LYS A 68 15.76 -12.34 10.42
N ASP A 69 14.92 -12.79 11.34
CA ASP A 69 15.22 -13.88 12.29
C ASP A 69 14.26 -13.83 13.49
N GLY A 70 13.78 -14.99 13.93
CA GLY A 70 12.99 -15.12 15.15
C GLY A 70 11.55 -15.63 15.02
N HIS A 71 11.27 -16.57 14.11
CA HIS A 71 10.13 -17.47 14.27
C HIS A 71 10.56 -18.66 15.13
N GLU A 72 10.44 -18.53 16.45
CA GLU A 72 10.41 -19.68 17.35
C GLU A 72 8.96 -19.88 17.84
N GLU A 73 8.21 -20.69 17.11
CA GLU A 73 6.98 -21.31 17.60
C GLU A 73 7.34 -22.34 18.69
N GLY A 74 7.46 -21.86 19.93
CA GLY A 74 7.52 -22.70 21.12
C GLY A 74 6.14 -23.20 21.53
N HIS A 75 5.56 -24.13 20.76
CA HIS A 75 4.44 -24.94 21.25
C HIS A 75 4.95 -25.92 22.31
N SER A 76 4.70 -25.61 23.59
CA SER A 76 4.77 -26.58 24.67
C SER A 76 3.36 -26.94 25.12
N GLU A 77 2.85 -28.03 24.57
CA GLU A 77 1.79 -28.78 25.24
C GLU A 77 2.45 -29.48 26.44
N SER A 78 2.10 -29.06 27.66
CA SER A 78 2.43 -29.81 28.87
C SER A 78 1.14 -30.31 29.47
N ASP A 79 0.81 -31.55 29.18
CA ASP A 79 -0.14 -32.34 29.98
C ASP A 79 0.43 -32.51 31.39
N GLY A 80 -0.36 -32.13 32.40
CA GLY A 80 -0.06 -32.28 33.82
C GLY A 80 -1.23 -31.90 34.71
#